data_AF-A0A258L4R3-F1
#
_entry.id   AF-A0A258L4R3-F1
#
_cell.length_a   1.000
_cell.length_b   1.000
_cell.length_c   1.000
_cell.angle_alpha   90.00
_cell.angle_beta   90.00
_cell.angle_gamma   90.00
#
_symmetry.space_group_name_H-M   'P 1'
#
loop_
_entity.id
_entity.type
_entity.pdbx_description
1 polymer ?
#
loop_
_entity_poly.entity_id
_entity_poly.type
_entity_poly.pdbx_seq_one_letter_code
_entity_poly.pdbx_strand_id
1 'polypeptide(L)' 'GKDWIGKQLNPEFFMKLPPGIDPFGENGEFHTFCYNGPVFRNPITYETGEVVFKPLQIKQTDRAEDAGFLYLDII' A
#
# COMPACT_ATOMS: atom_id res chain seq x y z
N GLY A 1 -7.38 4.32 5.93
CA GLY A 1 -5.97 4.00 5.59
C GLY A 1 -5.63 2.57 5.95
N LYS A 2 -5.53 2.26 7.25
CA LYS A 2 -5.03 0.96 7.75
C LYS A 2 -5.65 -0.28 7.11
N ASP A 3 -6.97 -0.28 6.88
CA ASP A 3 -7.69 -1.44 6.32
C ASP A 3 -7.33 -1.79 4.86
N TRP A 4 -6.58 -0.91 4.17
CA TRP A 4 -6.12 -1.12 2.80
C TRP A 4 -4.77 -1.82 2.71
N ILE A 5 -3.98 -1.80 3.79
CA ILE A 5 -2.62 -2.35 3.80
C ILE A 5 -2.68 -3.89 3.76
N GLY A 6 -1.88 -4.50 2.87
CA GLY A 6 -1.81 -5.96 2.70
C GLY A 6 -2.98 -6.58 1.93
N LYS A 7 -3.89 -5.77 1.37
CA LYS A 7 -5.00 -6.30 0.55
C LYS A 7 -4.50 -6.77 -0.81
N GLN A 8 -5.09 -7.86 -1.30
CA GLN A 8 -4.89 -8.30 -2.68
C GLN A 8 -5.68 -7.42 -3.64
N LEU A 9 -5.07 -7.09 -4.78
CA LEU A 9 -5.78 -6.46 -5.89
C LEU A 9 -6.66 -7.50 -6.59
N ASN A 10 -7.96 -7.39 -6.35
CA ASN A 10 -8.99 -8.24 -6.93
C ASN A 10 -10.22 -7.38 -7.27
N PRO A 11 -11.25 -7.90 -7.95
CA PRO A 11 -12.43 -7.11 -8.31
C PRO A 11 -13.09 -6.40 -7.11
N GLU A 12 -13.10 -7.03 -5.93
CA GLU A 12 -13.67 -6.44 -4.71
C GLU A 12 -12.87 -5.23 -4.22
N PHE A 13 -11.53 -5.26 -4.34
CA PHE A 13 -10.67 -4.12 -4.04
C PHE A 13 -11.07 -2.90 -4.89
N PHE A 14 -11.17 -3.09 -6.21
CA PHE A 14 -11.51 -2.00 -7.13
C PHE A 14 -12.92 -1.45 -6.92
N MET A 15 -13.90 -2.32 -6.61
CA MET A 15 -15.27 -1.88 -6.29
C MET A 15 -15.35 -1.06 -5.00
N LYS A 16 -14.40 -1.24 -4.07
CA LYS A 16 -14.36 -0.54 -2.78
C LYS A 16 -13.56 0.76 -2.84
N LEU A 17 -12.87 1.06 -3.94
CA LEU A 17 -12.02 2.25 -4.02
C LEU A 17 -12.84 3.53 -3.76
N PRO A 18 -12.34 4.44 -2.89
CA PRO A 18 -12.99 5.72 -2.67
C PRO A 18 -13.05 6.53 -3.97
N PRO A 19 -14.06 7.41 -4.11
CA PRO A 19 -14.13 8.31 -5.25
C PRO A 19 -12.89 9.21 -5.32
N GLY A 20 -12.33 9.36 -6.52
CA GLY A 20 -11.15 10.21 -6.77
C GLY A 20 -9.81 9.53 -6.56
N ILE A 21 -9.77 8.25 -6.16
CA ILE A 21 -8.55 7.44 -6.17
C ILE A 21 -8.36 6.84 -7.56
N ASP A 22 -7.16 6.99 -8.12
CA ASP A 22 -6.78 6.30 -9.35
C ASP A 22 -6.70 4.78 -9.08
N PRO A 23 -7.50 3.95 -9.76
CA PRO A 23 -7.45 2.50 -9.60
C PRO A 23 -6.12 1.87 -10.00
N PHE A 24 -5.28 2.56 -10.79
CA PHE A 24 -3.96 2.08 -11.18
C PHE A 24 -2.83 2.59 -10.29
N GLY A 25 -3.14 3.51 -9.36
CA GLY A 25 -2.18 4.03 -8.40
C GLY A 25 -1.05 4.87 -9.01
N GLU A 26 -1.27 5.50 -10.17
CA GLU A 26 -0.23 6.21 -10.92
C GLU A 26 0.29 7.47 -10.17
N ASN A 27 -0.48 8.01 -9.23
CA ASN A 27 -0.11 9.19 -8.44
C ASN A 27 0.41 8.83 -7.04
N GLY A 28 0.73 7.56 -6.79
CA GLY A 28 1.27 7.10 -5.52
C GLY A 28 0.22 6.84 -4.44
N GLU A 29 -1.03 6.56 -4.82
CA GLU A 29 -2.12 6.24 -3.90
C GLU A 29 -1.84 4.97 -3.10
N PHE A 30 -1.18 3.98 -3.71
CA PHE A 30 -0.74 2.75 -3.07
C PHE A 30 0.43 2.09 -3.82
N HIS A 31 1.15 1.23 -3.11
CA HIS A 31 2.19 0.38 -3.69
C HIS A 31 1.76 -1.08 -3.68
N THR A 32 2.24 -1.84 -4.66
CA THR A 32 1.86 -3.24 -4.86
C THR A 32 3.09 -4.12 -4.96
N PHE A 33 2.93 -5.40 -4.63
CA PHE A 33 3.95 -6.42 -4.78
C PHE A 33 3.36 -7.61 -5.55
N CYS A 34 3.94 -7.90 -6.72
CA CYS A 34 3.51 -9.01 -7.56
C CYS A 34 4.33 -10.26 -7.23
N TYR A 35 3.69 -11.25 -6.59
CA TYR A 35 4.33 -12.48 -6.15
C TYR A 35 4.01 -13.70 -7.04
N ASN A 36 3.09 -13.57 -8.01
CA ASN A 36 2.70 -14.65 -8.90
C ASN A 36 2.19 -14.10 -10.25
N GLY A 37 2.33 -14.89 -11.32
CA GLY A 37 1.84 -14.56 -12.65
C GLY A 37 2.44 -15.44 -13.75
N PRO A 38 1.97 -15.30 -15.01
CA PRO A 38 2.38 -16.17 -16.12
C PRO A 38 3.87 -16.20 -16.42
N VAL A 39 4.61 -15.15 -16.05
CA VAL A 39 6.06 -15.02 -16.26
C VAL A 39 6.87 -15.74 -15.18
N PHE A 40 6.27 -16.02 -14.02
CA PHE A 40 6.94 -16.71 -12.92
C PHE A 40 6.97 -18.22 -13.17
N ARG A 41 8.15 -18.85 -13.01
CA ARG A 41 8.24 -20.32 -13.02
C ARG A 41 7.55 -20.95 -11.80
N ASN A 42 7.70 -20.28 -10.66
CA ASN A 42 7.03 -20.61 -9.40
C ASN A 42 6.64 -19.30 -8.70
N PRO A 43 5.55 -19.25 -7.93
CA PRO A 43 5.21 -18.11 -7.09
C PRO A 43 6.33 -17.76 -6.12
N ILE A 44 6.48 -16.48 -5.79
CA ILE A 44 7.32 -16.01 -4.69
C ILE A 44 6.55 -16.27 -3.39
N THR A 45 7.09 -17.12 -2.53
CA THR A 45 6.61 -17.28 -1.15
C THR A 45 6.99 -16.05 -0.33
N TYR A 46 6.05 -15.54 0.45
CA TYR A 46 6.28 -14.38 1.30
C TYR A 46 5.48 -14.47 2.58
N GLU A 47 5.94 -13.76 3.60
CA GLU A 47 5.20 -13.47 4.83
C GLU A 47 4.96 -11.96 4.94
N THR A 48 3.92 -11.57 5.68
CA THR A 48 3.66 -10.14 5.94
C THR A 48 4.09 -9.79 7.35
N GLY A 49 4.86 -8.73 7.49
CA GLY A 49 5.12 -8.09 8.78
C GLY A 49 3.89 -7.34 9.32
N GLU A 50 4.10 -6.58 10.38
CA GLU A 50 3.05 -5.78 11.00
C GLU A 50 2.77 -4.49 10.20
N VAL A 51 1.57 -3.94 10.38
CA VAL A 51 1.24 -2.62 9.82
C VAL A 51 1.85 -1.53 10.70
N VAL A 52 2.80 -0.79 10.16
CA VAL A 52 3.57 0.26 10.83
C VAL A 52 3.17 1.63 10.28
N PHE A 53 2.99 2.60 11.18
CA PHE A 53 2.89 4.02 10.82
C PHE A 53 4.28 4.66 10.88
N LYS A 54 4.70 5.30 9.79
CA LYS A 54 5.94 6.06 9.70
C LYS A 54 5.63 7.56 9.59
N PRO A 55 5.99 8.37 10.60
CA PRO A 55 5.86 9.82 10.49
C PRO A 55 6.85 10.38 9.46
N LEU A 56 6.41 11.36 8.68
CA LEU A 56 7.25 12.13 7.78
C LEU A 56 7.96 13.23 8.57
N GLN A 57 9.29 13.30 8.45
CA GLN A 57 10.06 14.41 9.02
C GLN A 57 10.01 15.61 8.07
N ILE A 58 8.93 16.39 8.16
CA ILE A 58 8.75 17.60 7.35
C ILE A 58 9.47 18.76 8.04
N LYS A 59 10.52 19.29 7.40
CA LYS A 59 11.37 20.35 8.00
C LYS A 59 10.72 21.73 8.11
N GLN A 60 9.53 21.96 7.54
CA GLN A 60 8.82 23.24 7.61
C GLN A 60 7.29 23.03 7.54
N THR A 61 6.59 23.59 8.53
CA THR A 61 5.17 24.05 8.60
C THR A 61 4.44 23.55 9.86
N ASP A 62 3.59 24.42 10.42
CA ASP A 62 2.82 24.28 11.66
C ASP A 62 1.71 23.19 11.62
N ARG A 63 1.88 22.14 10.79
CA ARG A 63 0.94 21.01 10.62
C ARG A 63 1.65 19.66 10.62
N ALA A 64 2.80 19.58 11.30
CA ALA A 64 3.73 18.44 11.20
C ALA A 64 3.33 17.20 12.03
N GLU A 65 2.27 17.27 12.83
CA GLU A 65 2.11 16.35 13.96
C GLU A 65 1.52 14.98 13.55
N ASP A 66 0.77 14.92 12.45
CA ASP A 66 0.08 13.70 11.97
C ASP A 66 0.43 13.29 10.53
N ALA A 67 1.42 13.95 9.89
CA ALA A 67 1.80 13.62 8.52
C ALA A 67 2.68 12.37 8.49
N GLY A 68 2.21 11.29 7.86
CA GLY A 68 2.93 10.02 7.78
C GLY A 68 2.33 9.06 6.76
N PHE A 69 2.91 7.87 6.64
CA PHE A 69 2.39 6.79 5.81
C PHE A 69 2.30 5.48 6.58
N LEU A 70 1.37 4.62 6.17
CA LEU A 70 1.24 3.26 6.69
C LEU A 70 1.89 2.29 5.70
N TYR A 71 2.63 1.32 6.20
CA TYR A 71 3.21 0.26 5.39
C TYR A 71 3.19 -1.06 6.17
N LEU A 72 3.38 -2.17 5.47
CA LEU A 72 3.84 -3.42 6.07
C LEU A 72 5.02 -3.93 5.26
N ASP A 73 5.87 -4.72 5.89
CA ASP A 73 6.98 -5.37 5.22
C ASP A 73 6.53 -6.69 4.58
N ILE A 74 7.10 -7.00 3.43
CA ILE A 74 7.02 -8.32 2.79
C ILE A 74 8.35 -9.01 3.07
N ILE A 75 8.32 -10.15 3.77
CA ILE A 75 9.49 -10.92 4.23
C ILE A 75 9.63 -12.20 3.40
#